data_AF-A0A650GCK8-F1
#
_entry.id   AF-A0A650GCK8-F1
#
_cell.length_a   1.000
_cell.length_b   1.000
_cell.length_c   1.000
_cell.angle_alpha   90.00
_cell.angle_beta   90.00
_cell.angle_gamma   90.00
#
_symmetry.space_group_name_H-M   'P 1'
#
loop_
_entity.id
_entity.type
_entity.pdbx_description
1 polymer ?
#
loop_
_entity_poly.entity_id
_entity_poly.type
_entity_poly.pdbx_seq_one_letter_code
_entity_poly.pdbx_strand_id
1 'polypeptide(L)'
;MGIDYVPGTELGVDHVQLTAGPATRLSWRGWLVDVYPSGAITVPEQTAADKAIADLNTLLAIAYARTGTPIHHSYSADPAQWAAHSATTDRRQIRGDAIAALRAGRGIAQQLWSPRKFSVYACAEHGWRQTEMRAPYAVIMAALRAALPPHTTLGYYNDHAPSRRAIPDLFAAAIGHMTGSPSPRVRHPDTDSRAPRIA
;
A
#
# COMPACT_ATOMS: atom_id res chain seq x y z
N MET A 1 29.31 20.98 1.23
CA MET A 1 30.13 19.77 1.04
C MET A 1 29.22 18.71 0.44
N GLY A 2 29.37 18.44 -0.85
CA GLY A 2 28.66 17.36 -1.53
C GLY A 2 29.33 16.04 -1.16
N ILE A 3 28.53 15.06 -0.74
CA ILE A 3 29.02 13.71 -0.50
C ILE A 3 28.79 12.94 -1.80
N ASP A 4 29.90 12.59 -2.46
CA ASP A 4 29.91 11.71 -3.61
C ASP A 4 29.34 10.35 -3.22
N TYR A 5 28.20 10.00 -3.81
CA TYR A 5 27.56 8.70 -3.65
C TYR A 5 28.30 7.65 -4.48
N VAL A 6 29.10 6.82 -3.82
CA VAL A 6 29.65 5.60 -4.42
C VAL A 6 28.58 4.49 -4.30
N PRO A 7 28.15 3.83 -5.39
CA PRO A 7 27.17 2.75 -5.32
C PRO A 7 27.86 1.49 -4.78
N GLY A 8 27.90 1.36 -3.45
CA GLY A 8 28.42 0.20 -2.75
C GLY A 8 27.37 -0.90 -2.60
N THR A 9 27.79 -2.14 -2.81
CA THR A 9 27.12 -3.40 -2.49
C THR A 9 26.86 -3.63 -0.98
N GLU A 10 27.09 -2.63 -0.14
CA GLU A 10 27.15 -2.74 1.31
C GLU A 10 25.99 -1.97 1.96
N LEU A 11 25.49 -2.49 3.08
CA LEU A 11 24.46 -1.84 3.89
C LEU A 11 25.05 -0.58 4.54
N GLY A 12 24.59 0.60 4.14
CA GLY A 12 24.91 1.85 4.83
C GLY A 12 24.10 1.98 6.11
N VAL A 13 24.74 2.47 7.16
CA VAL A 13 24.13 2.67 8.49
C VAL A 13 24.57 4.02 9.01
N ASP A 14 23.62 4.95 9.12
CA ASP A 14 23.86 6.31 9.60
C ASP A 14 22.99 6.61 10.81
N HIS A 15 23.53 7.30 11.81
CA HIS A 15 22.73 7.85 12.91
C HIS A 15 22.32 9.27 12.55
N VAL A 16 21.02 9.50 12.41
CA VAL A 16 20.45 10.75 11.93
C VAL A 16 19.53 11.38 12.97
N GLN A 17 19.52 12.70 13.04
CA GLN A 17 18.56 13.45 13.85
C GLN A 17 17.43 13.95 12.94
N LEU A 18 16.22 13.41 13.11
CA LEU A 18 15.03 13.79 12.35
C LEU A 18 14.09 14.64 13.22
N THR A 19 13.12 15.30 12.58
CA THR A 19 12.09 16.10 13.29
C THR A 19 11.32 15.27 14.33
N ALA A 20 11.12 13.98 14.05
CA ALA A 20 10.46 13.04 14.96
C ALA A 20 11.37 12.49 16.07
N GLY A 21 12.67 12.81 16.05
CA GLY A 21 13.66 12.33 17.01
C GLY A 21 14.86 11.63 16.36
N PRO A 22 15.80 11.11 17.18
CA PRO A 22 16.95 10.36 16.69
C PRO A 22 16.49 9.06 16.01
N ALA A 23 17.12 8.72 14.90
CA ALA A 23 16.87 7.48 14.17
C ALA A 23 18.18 6.90 13.62
N THR A 24 18.17 5.60 13.38
CA THR A 24 19.21 4.92 12.61
C THR A 24 18.69 4.72 11.20
N ARG A 25 19.29 5.42 10.24
CA ARG A 25 18.98 5.31 8.82
C ARG A 25 19.80 4.19 8.20
N LEU A 26 19.10 3.24 7.61
CA LEU A 26 19.68 2.18 6.79
C LEU A 26 19.59 2.58 5.34
N SER A 27 20.66 2.36 4.58
CA SER A 27 20.68 2.60 3.14
C SER A 27 21.18 1.38 2.37
N TRP A 28 20.52 1.08 1.25
CA TRP A 28 20.89 -0.04 0.39
C TRP A 28 20.37 0.18 -1.03
N ARG A 29 21.25 0.15 -2.05
CA ARG A 29 20.89 0.32 -3.47
C ARG A 29 19.94 1.51 -3.72
N GLY A 30 20.20 2.61 -3.03
CA GLY A 30 19.43 3.86 -3.13
C GLY A 30 18.14 3.90 -2.30
N TRP A 31 17.74 2.80 -1.65
CA TRP A 31 16.65 2.82 -0.68
C TRP A 31 17.12 3.30 0.68
N LEU A 32 16.22 3.98 1.39
CA LEU A 32 16.41 4.45 2.75
C LEU A 32 15.29 3.92 3.65
N VAL A 33 15.63 3.49 4.85
CA VAL A 33 14.70 3.07 5.91
C VAL A 33 15.19 3.64 7.24
N ASP A 34 14.30 4.28 7.99
CA ASP A 34 14.62 4.87 9.30
C ASP A 34 14.09 3.98 10.42
N VAL A 35 14.97 3.63 11.36
CA VAL A 35 14.68 2.84 12.55
C VAL A 35 14.79 3.72 13.79
N TYR A 36 13.68 3.93 14.49
CA TYR A 36 13.65 4.72 15.71
C TYR A 36 14.01 3.86 16.93
N PRO A 37 14.54 4.47 18.02
CA PRO A 37 14.80 3.76 19.28
C PRO A 37 13.56 3.07 19.87
N SER A 38 12.36 3.54 19.54
CA SER A 38 11.09 2.92 19.93
C SER A 38 10.80 1.59 19.22
N GLY A 39 11.62 1.20 18.24
CA GLY A 39 11.38 0.05 17.35
C GLY A 39 10.47 0.38 16.17
N ALA A 40 9.99 1.62 16.04
CA ALA A 40 9.25 2.05 14.86
C ALA A 40 10.16 2.09 13.63
N ILE A 41 9.69 1.53 12.51
CA ILE A 41 10.38 1.54 11.23
C ILE A 41 9.56 2.36 10.25
N THR A 42 10.21 3.30 9.58
CA THR A 42 9.58 4.16 8.58
C THR A 42 10.38 4.18 7.28
N VAL A 43 9.67 4.29 6.17
CA VAL A 43 10.29 4.50 4.86
C VAL A 43 10.08 5.97 4.51
N PRO A 44 11.12 6.81 4.53
CA PRO A 44 10.97 8.22 4.15
C PRO A 44 10.51 8.33 2.70
N GLU A 45 9.81 9.43 2.40
CA GLU A 45 9.41 9.75 1.03
C GLU A 45 10.64 9.83 0.13
N GLN A 46 10.66 9.00 -0.91
CA GLN A 46 11.80 8.86 -1.82
C GLN A 46 11.33 8.36 -3.18
N THR A 47 12.02 8.80 -4.23
CA THR A 47 11.73 8.38 -5.60
C THR A 47 12.04 6.89 -5.80
N ALA A 48 11.14 6.18 -6.48
CA ALA A 48 11.26 4.76 -6.81
C ALA A 48 11.62 4.49 -8.28
N ALA A 49 11.72 5.53 -9.13
CA ALA A 49 11.82 5.41 -10.59
C ALA A 49 12.95 4.49 -11.08
N ASP A 50 14.09 4.48 -10.40
CA ASP A 50 15.29 3.72 -10.81
C ASP A 50 15.71 2.67 -9.76
N LYS A 51 14.79 2.26 -8.88
CA LYS A 51 15.09 1.38 -7.74
C LYS A 51 14.24 0.11 -7.78
N ALA A 52 14.85 -1.05 -7.57
CA ALA A 52 14.11 -2.29 -7.49
C ALA A 52 13.39 -2.42 -6.13
N ILE A 53 12.08 -2.66 -6.13
CA ILE A 53 11.29 -2.86 -4.90
C ILE A 53 11.80 -4.07 -4.08
N ALA A 54 12.40 -5.07 -4.73
CA ALA A 54 13.00 -6.21 -4.04
C ALA A 54 14.13 -5.77 -3.09
N ASP A 55 14.90 -4.74 -3.45
CA ASP A 55 15.97 -4.20 -2.60
C ASP A 55 15.40 -3.48 -1.37
N LEU A 56 14.26 -2.80 -1.50
CA LEU A 56 13.55 -2.22 -0.36
C LEU A 56 13.08 -3.30 0.61
N ASN A 57 12.55 -4.41 0.09
CA ASN A 57 12.10 -5.52 0.93
C ASN A 57 13.26 -6.15 1.72
N THR A 58 14.42 -6.32 1.08
CA THR A 58 15.65 -6.76 1.76
C THR A 58 16.05 -5.79 2.87
N LEU A 59 16.02 -4.49 2.59
CA LEU A 59 16.36 -3.45 3.57
C LEU A 59 15.39 -3.42 4.75
N LEU A 60 14.10 -3.61 4.51
CA LEU A 60 13.08 -3.73 5.55
C LEU A 60 13.27 -4.98 6.41
N ALA A 61 13.58 -6.14 5.80
CA ALA A 61 13.86 -7.36 6.56
C ALA A 61 15.05 -7.17 7.52
N ILE A 62 16.10 -6.50 7.07
CA ILE A 62 17.25 -6.12 7.90
C ILE A 62 16.83 -5.17 9.03
N ALA A 63 15.99 -4.17 8.74
CA ALA A 63 15.49 -3.23 9.73
C ALA A 63 14.69 -3.93 10.84
N TYR A 64 13.76 -4.81 10.48
CA TYR A 64 12.95 -5.58 11.43
C TYR A 64 13.78 -6.56 12.28
N ALA A 65 14.79 -7.20 11.69
CA ALA A 65 15.71 -8.04 12.45
C ALA A 65 16.46 -7.26 13.54
N ARG A 66 16.81 -5.99 13.28
CA ARG A 66 17.49 -5.12 14.25
C ARG A 66 16.61 -4.64 15.40
N THR A 67 15.30 -4.49 15.20
CA THR A 67 14.38 -4.04 16.26
C THR A 67 13.95 -5.18 17.18
N GLY A 68 14.45 -6.41 16.96
CA GLY A 68 14.03 -7.59 17.72
C GLY A 68 12.53 -7.84 17.61
N THR A 69 11.85 -7.22 16.64
CA THR A 69 10.42 -7.41 16.42
C THR A 69 10.25 -8.82 15.84
N PRO A 70 9.59 -9.75 16.54
CA PRO A 70 9.33 -11.07 15.98
C PRO A 70 8.42 -10.86 14.77
N ILE A 71 8.99 -10.96 13.59
CA ILE A 71 8.18 -11.10 12.40
C ILE A 71 7.57 -12.50 12.52
N HIS A 72 6.25 -12.56 12.77
CA HIS A 72 5.49 -13.80 12.66
C HIS A 72 5.48 -14.23 11.20
N HIS A 73 6.59 -14.84 10.79
CA HIS A 73 6.77 -15.48 9.51
C HIS A 73 6.14 -16.86 9.59
N SER A 74 4.87 -16.97 9.21
CA SER A 74 4.35 -18.25 8.71
C SER A 74 4.95 -18.62 7.33
N TYR A 75 5.96 -17.87 6.85
CA TYR A 75 6.68 -18.10 5.61
C TYR A 75 8.19 -17.86 5.82
N SER A 76 8.95 -18.94 5.69
CA SER A 76 10.41 -19.07 5.86
C SER A 76 11.23 -17.89 5.30
N ALA A 77 12.20 -17.42 6.10
CA ALA A 77 13.13 -16.32 5.82
C ALA A 77 14.31 -16.74 4.91
N ASP A 78 14.06 -17.52 3.86
CA ASP A 78 15.08 -17.89 2.88
C ASP A 78 14.96 -16.99 1.62
N PRO A 79 15.95 -16.10 1.36
CA PRO A 79 15.97 -15.24 0.18
C PRO A 79 15.91 -16.00 -1.14
N ALA A 80 16.43 -17.24 -1.19
CA ALA A 80 16.37 -18.09 -2.38
C ALA A 80 14.96 -18.65 -2.61
N GLN A 81 14.24 -19.00 -1.53
CA GLN A 81 12.82 -19.37 -1.63
C GLN A 81 11.96 -18.18 -2.03
N TRP A 82 12.29 -16.97 -1.59
CA TRP A 82 11.58 -15.75 -2.01
C TRP A 82 11.82 -15.42 -3.49
N ALA A 83 13.06 -15.53 -3.97
CA ALA A 83 13.39 -15.35 -5.39
C ALA A 83 12.73 -16.43 -6.27
N ALA A 84 12.70 -17.69 -5.79
CA ALA A 84 11.99 -18.79 -6.45
C ALA A 84 10.47 -18.58 -6.45
N HIS A 85 9.88 -18.11 -5.34
CA HIS A 85 8.46 -17.77 -5.25
C HIS A 85 8.12 -16.59 -6.16
N SER A 86 8.94 -15.54 -6.17
CA SER A 86 8.77 -14.36 -7.05
C SER A 86 8.93 -14.70 -8.53
N ALA A 87 9.77 -15.69 -8.87
CA ALA A 87 10.01 -16.17 -10.23
C ALA A 87 8.96 -17.19 -10.71
N THR A 88 8.31 -17.92 -9.81
CA THR A 88 7.24 -18.88 -10.12
C THR A 88 5.84 -18.28 -10.02
N THR A 89 5.71 -17.09 -9.41
CA THR A 89 4.39 -16.50 -9.26
C THR A 89 3.93 -15.87 -10.57
N ASP A 90 3.00 -16.53 -11.23
CA ASP A 90 2.29 -15.94 -12.37
C ASP A 90 1.56 -14.67 -11.90
N ARG A 91 2.08 -13.51 -12.33
CA ARG A 91 1.50 -12.20 -12.03
C ARG A 91 0.04 -12.11 -12.48
N ARG A 92 -0.36 -12.86 -13.51
CA ARG A 92 -1.77 -12.94 -13.95
C ARG A 92 -2.61 -13.69 -12.93
N GLN A 93 -2.09 -14.78 -12.38
CA GLN A 93 -2.77 -15.53 -11.32
C GLN A 93 -2.93 -14.70 -10.05
N ILE A 94 -1.86 -14.08 -9.53
CA ILE A 94 -1.96 -13.14 -8.39
C ILE A 94 -3.00 -12.07 -8.65
N ARG A 95 -2.99 -11.47 -9.85
CA ARG A 95 -3.93 -10.42 -10.21
C ARG A 95 -5.37 -10.96 -10.20
N GLY A 96 -5.60 -12.14 -10.77
CA GLY A 96 -6.89 -12.82 -10.77
C GLY A 96 -7.40 -13.10 -9.36
N ASP A 97 -6.54 -13.64 -8.50
CA ASP A 97 -6.86 -13.97 -7.11
C ASP A 97 -7.12 -12.71 -6.27
N ALA A 98 -6.35 -11.64 -6.49
CA ALA A 98 -6.56 -10.35 -5.83
C ALA A 98 -7.88 -9.71 -6.27
N ILE A 99 -8.24 -9.79 -7.56
CA ILE A 99 -9.54 -9.34 -8.07
C ILE A 99 -10.67 -10.14 -7.42
N ALA A 100 -10.51 -11.46 -7.28
CA ALA A 100 -11.50 -12.31 -6.60
C ALA A 100 -11.69 -11.88 -5.14
N ALA A 101 -10.60 -11.64 -4.40
CA ALA A 101 -10.64 -11.17 -3.02
C ALA A 101 -11.30 -9.79 -2.89
N LEU A 102 -10.99 -8.86 -3.80
CA LEU A 102 -11.63 -7.54 -3.84
C LEU A 102 -13.13 -7.63 -4.16
N ARG A 103 -13.55 -8.56 -5.03
CA ARG A 103 -14.98 -8.79 -5.32
C ARG A 103 -15.72 -9.34 -4.11
N ALA A 104 -15.11 -10.30 -3.39
CA ALA A 104 -15.66 -10.81 -2.15
C ALA A 104 -15.76 -9.70 -1.08
N GLY A 105 -14.68 -8.94 -0.87
CA GLY A 105 -14.67 -7.80 0.05
C GLY A 105 -15.69 -6.71 -0.29
N ARG A 106 -15.94 -6.46 -1.59
CA ARG A 106 -17.01 -5.57 -2.05
C ARG A 106 -18.39 -6.06 -1.62
N GLY A 107 -18.69 -7.35 -1.80
CA GLY A 107 -19.97 -7.93 -1.39
C GLY A 107 -20.22 -7.79 0.12
N ILE A 108 -19.16 -8.02 0.91
CA ILE A 108 -19.19 -7.83 2.36
C ILE A 108 -19.40 -6.36 2.72
N ALA A 109 -18.70 -5.44 2.03
CA ALA A 109 -18.86 -4.01 2.26
C ALA A 109 -20.30 -3.55 1.94
N GLN A 110 -20.94 -4.08 0.90
CA GLN A 110 -22.33 -3.74 0.57
C GLN A 110 -23.31 -4.13 1.68
N GLN A 111 -23.04 -5.24 2.37
CA GLN A 111 -23.92 -5.79 3.39
C GLN A 111 -23.64 -5.19 4.77
N LEU A 112 -22.37 -5.19 5.16
CA LEU A 112 -21.95 -5.04 6.55
C LEU A 112 -21.19 -3.74 6.85
N TRP A 113 -20.66 -3.04 5.83
CA TRP A 113 -19.84 -1.86 6.08
C TRP A 113 -20.62 -0.79 6.86
N SER A 114 -19.93 -0.26 7.88
CA SER A 114 -20.41 0.82 8.74
C SER A 114 -19.19 1.55 9.29
N PRO A 115 -19.12 2.91 9.20
CA PRO A 115 -17.97 3.67 9.67
C PRO A 115 -17.58 3.38 11.12
N ARG A 116 -18.55 2.99 11.96
CA ARG A 116 -18.35 2.78 13.41
C ARG A 116 -18.26 1.32 13.84
N LYS A 117 -18.66 0.37 12.99
CA LYS A 117 -18.81 -1.05 13.40
C LYS A 117 -18.06 -2.03 12.50
N PHE A 118 -17.84 -1.69 11.24
CA PHE A 118 -17.26 -2.62 10.29
C PHE A 118 -16.49 -1.87 9.20
N SER A 119 -15.16 -1.83 9.37
CA SER A 119 -14.27 -0.99 8.57
C SER A 119 -13.94 -1.61 7.21
N VAL A 120 -13.39 -0.78 6.32
CA VAL A 120 -12.84 -1.21 5.03
C VAL A 120 -11.80 -2.32 5.17
N TYR A 121 -10.98 -2.30 6.23
CA TYR A 121 -9.98 -3.34 6.50
C TYR A 121 -10.64 -4.67 6.83
N ALA A 122 -11.68 -4.67 7.66
CA ALA A 122 -12.43 -5.89 7.97
C ALA A 122 -13.10 -6.46 6.71
N CYS A 123 -13.69 -5.60 5.86
CA CYS A 123 -14.25 -6.05 4.58
C CYS A 123 -13.19 -6.72 3.69
N ALA A 124 -12.00 -6.12 3.58
CA ALA A 124 -10.92 -6.66 2.76
C ALA A 124 -10.35 -7.95 3.34
N GLU A 125 -10.15 -8.02 4.65
CA GLU A 125 -9.67 -9.20 5.35
C GLU A 125 -10.63 -10.38 5.20
N HIS A 126 -11.93 -10.16 5.41
CA HIS A 126 -12.91 -11.21 5.22
C HIS A 126 -12.99 -11.67 3.75
N GLY A 127 -12.93 -10.75 2.79
CA GLY A 127 -12.87 -11.10 1.37
C GLY A 127 -11.64 -11.94 1.02
N TRP A 128 -10.48 -11.57 1.55
CA TRP A 128 -9.22 -12.30 1.40
C TRP A 128 -9.29 -13.72 1.98
N ARG A 129 -9.83 -13.86 3.20
CA ARG A 129 -10.06 -15.17 3.84
C ARG A 129 -11.07 -16.03 3.07
N GLN A 130 -12.14 -15.45 2.54
CA GLN A 130 -13.12 -16.17 1.71
C GLN A 130 -12.50 -16.73 0.42
N THR A 131 -11.45 -16.09 -0.08
CA THR A 131 -10.67 -16.58 -1.23
C THR A 131 -9.49 -17.45 -0.83
N GLU A 132 -9.49 -18.02 0.38
CA GLU A 132 -8.43 -18.90 0.90
C GLU A 132 -7.05 -18.23 0.88
N MET A 133 -7.00 -16.90 0.93
CA MET A 133 -5.77 -16.12 0.97
C MET A 133 -4.85 -16.33 -0.24
N ARG A 134 -5.41 -16.72 -1.40
CA ARG A 134 -4.66 -17.06 -2.63
C ARG A 134 -3.79 -15.92 -3.17
N ALA A 135 -4.17 -14.66 -2.94
CA ALA A 135 -3.33 -13.51 -3.25
C ALA A 135 -2.66 -12.94 -1.99
N PRO A 136 -1.45 -12.37 -2.08
CA PRO A 136 -0.86 -11.65 -0.96
C PRO A 136 -1.73 -10.46 -0.53
N TYR A 137 -2.01 -10.34 0.77
CA TYR A 137 -2.87 -9.26 1.30
C TYR A 137 -2.33 -7.85 0.96
N ALA A 138 -1.01 -7.70 0.87
CA ALA A 138 -0.37 -6.46 0.44
C ALA A 138 -0.82 -6.00 -0.96
N VAL A 139 -1.08 -6.92 -1.89
CA VAL A 139 -1.58 -6.60 -3.25
C VAL A 139 -3.00 -6.03 -3.18
N ILE A 140 -3.84 -6.60 -2.31
CA ILE A 140 -5.23 -6.13 -2.07
C ILE A 140 -5.20 -4.72 -1.48
N MET A 141 -4.37 -4.50 -0.45
CA MET A 141 -4.23 -3.18 0.18
C MET A 141 -3.63 -2.13 -0.77
N ALA A 142 -2.66 -2.51 -1.60
CA ALA A 142 -2.08 -1.61 -2.59
C ALA A 142 -3.14 -1.19 -3.63
N ALA A 143 -3.97 -2.12 -4.10
CA ALA A 143 -5.05 -1.84 -5.04
C ALA A 143 -6.09 -0.88 -4.45
N LEU A 144 -6.50 -1.08 -3.19
CA LEU A 144 -7.43 -0.17 -2.51
C LEU A 144 -6.84 1.22 -2.33
N ARG A 145 -5.57 1.34 -1.94
CA ARG A 145 -4.88 2.63 -1.81
C ARG A 145 -4.76 3.35 -3.15
N ALA A 146 -4.46 2.62 -4.22
CA ALA A 146 -4.39 3.18 -5.58
C ALA A 146 -5.75 3.64 -6.12
N ALA A 147 -6.85 3.22 -5.51
CA ALA A 147 -8.21 3.62 -5.88
C ALA A 147 -8.74 4.81 -5.04
N LEU A 148 -7.98 5.29 -4.07
CA LEU A 148 -8.39 6.42 -3.24
C LEU A 148 -8.39 7.73 -4.04
N PRO A 149 -9.27 8.69 -3.67
CA PRO A 149 -9.12 10.07 -4.09
C PRO A 149 -7.75 10.66 -3.74
N PRO A 150 -7.28 11.71 -4.43
CA PRO A 150 -6.06 12.42 -4.06
C PRO A 150 -6.10 12.92 -2.61
N HIS A 151 -4.95 12.98 -1.96
CA HIS A 151 -4.76 13.58 -0.63
C HIS A 151 -5.59 12.95 0.50
N THR A 152 -5.90 11.66 0.42
CA THR A 152 -6.55 10.93 1.51
C THR A 152 -5.83 9.62 1.85
N THR A 153 -6.11 9.09 3.03
CA THR A 153 -5.65 7.78 3.47
C THR A 153 -6.82 6.82 3.56
N LEU A 154 -6.54 5.52 3.50
CA LEU A 154 -7.60 4.50 3.57
C LEU A 154 -8.37 4.55 4.90
N GLY A 155 -7.69 4.89 6.01
CA GLY A 155 -8.32 5.11 7.31
C GLY A 155 -9.21 6.36 7.31
N TYR A 156 -8.67 7.50 6.86
CA TYR A 156 -9.45 8.74 6.81
C TYR A 156 -10.69 8.60 5.92
N TYR A 157 -10.54 8.00 4.73
CA TYR A 157 -11.64 7.77 3.79
C TYR A 157 -12.68 6.78 4.33
N ASN A 158 -12.28 5.78 5.11
CA ASN A 158 -13.21 4.88 5.80
C ASN A 158 -14.08 5.63 6.81
N ASP A 159 -13.47 6.51 7.60
CA ASP A 159 -14.15 7.18 8.71
C ASP A 159 -15.03 8.33 8.23
N HIS A 160 -14.66 8.97 7.11
CA HIS A 160 -15.35 10.12 6.51
C HIS A 160 -16.04 9.77 5.19
N ALA A 161 -16.36 8.49 4.98
CA ALA A 161 -17.02 8.02 3.78
C ALA A 161 -18.33 8.80 3.54
N PRO A 162 -18.48 9.49 2.39
CA PRO A 162 -19.58 10.42 2.14
C PRO A 162 -20.94 9.72 1.97
N SER A 163 -20.94 8.40 1.76
CA SER A 163 -22.16 7.61 1.62
C SER A 163 -21.92 6.13 1.93
N ARG A 164 -23.02 5.39 2.12
CA ARG A 164 -22.98 3.92 2.26
C ARG A 164 -22.40 3.18 1.06
N ARG A 165 -22.35 3.82 -0.10
CA ARG A 165 -21.77 3.25 -1.32
C ARG A 165 -20.29 3.54 -1.48
N ALA A 166 -19.74 4.51 -0.75
CA ALA A 166 -18.37 4.98 -0.94
C ALA A 166 -17.30 3.87 -0.79
N ILE A 167 -17.48 2.93 0.15
CA ILE A 167 -16.56 1.80 0.31
C ILE A 167 -16.79 0.70 -0.73
N PRO A 168 -18.02 0.21 -0.97
CA PRO A 168 -18.28 -0.68 -2.11
C PRO A 168 -17.78 -0.15 -3.47
N ASP A 169 -17.85 1.16 -3.69
CA ASP A 169 -17.40 1.83 -4.90
C ASP A 169 -15.87 1.93 -4.94
N LEU A 170 -15.20 2.14 -3.80
CA LEU A 170 -13.74 2.04 -3.69
C LEU A 170 -13.23 0.65 -4.09
N PHE A 171 -13.87 -0.42 -3.62
CA PHE A 171 -13.53 -1.78 -4.07
C PHE A 171 -13.76 -1.96 -5.57
N ALA A 172 -14.84 -1.39 -6.12
CA ALA A 172 -15.11 -1.44 -7.56
C ALA A 172 -14.02 -0.71 -8.38
N ALA A 173 -13.59 0.46 -7.92
CA ALA A 173 -12.51 1.22 -8.54
C ALA A 173 -11.16 0.48 -8.49
N ALA A 174 -10.84 -0.16 -7.36
CA ALA A 174 -9.66 -1.01 -7.23
C ALA A 174 -9.67 -2.18 -8.22
N ILE A 175 -10.82 -2.84 -8.41
CA ILE A 175 -11.00 -3.88 -9.44
C ILE A 175 -10.81 -3.30 -10.85
N GLY A 176 -11.36 -2.10 -11.12
CA GLY A 176 -11.20 -1.40 -12.40
C GLY A 176 -9.73 -1.15 -12.74
N HIS A 177 -8.96 -0.62 -11.79
CA HIS A 177 -7.52 -0.37 -11.97
C HIS A 177 -6.73 -1.66 -12.22
N MET A 178 -7.07 -2.76 -11.54
CA MET A 178 -6.39 -4.04 -11.74
C MET A 178 -6.74 -4.72 -13.06
N THR A 179 -7.94 -4.47 -13.60
CA THR A 179 -8.40 -5.00 -14.89
C THR A 179 -7.99 -4.15 -16.09
N GLY A 180 -7.39 -2.97 -15.86
CA GLY A 180 -6.99 -2.04 -16.94
C GLY A 180 -8.18 -1.26 -17.53
N SER A 181 -9.34 -1.27 -16.87
CA SER A 181 -10.47 -0.45 -17.29
C SER A 181 -10.28 0.96 -16.73
N PRO A 182 -10.25 2.03 -17.57
CA PRO A 182 -10.28 3.38 -17.05
C PRO A 182 -11.58 3.58 -16.26
N SER A 183 -11.46 3.93 -14.98
CA SER A 183 -12.62 4.29 -14.14
C SER A 183 -13.48 5.32 -14.88
N PRO A 184 -14.83 5.22 -14.84
CA PRO A 184 -15.68 6.25 -15.42
C PRO A 184 -15.40 7.55 -14.67
N ARG A 185 -14.93 8.57 -15.41
CA ARG A 185 -14.73 9.91 -14.85
C ARG A 185 -16.04 10.35 -14.21
N VAL A 186 -15.98 10.68 -12.92
CA VAL A 186 -17.05 11.40 -12.23
C VAL A 186 -17.30 12.67 -13.04
N ARG A 187 -18.44 12.76 -13.74
CA ARG A 187 -18.89 14.02 -14.32
C ARG A 187 -19.15 14.96 -13.16
N HIS A 188 -18.28 15.95 -13.00
CA HIS A 188 -18.67 17.15 -12.27
C HIS A 188 -19.86 17.78 -13.03
N PRO A 189 -20.92 18.22 -12.33
CA PRO A 189 -21.92 19.05 -12.95
C PRO A 189 -21.24 20.34 -13.45
N ASP A 190 -21.40 20.65 -14.73
CA ASP A 190 -21.02 21.94 -15.29
C ASP A 190 -21.65 23.04 -14.45
N THR A 191 -20.80 23.83 -13.79
CA THR A 191 -21.18 25.11 -13.21
C THR A 191 -21.34 26.11 -14.35
N ASP A 192 -22.36 25.89 -15.19
CA ASP A 192 -22.87 26.93 -16.07
C ASP A 192 -24.07 27.58 -15.37
N SER A 193 -23.77 28.57 -14.54
CA SER A 193 -24.76 29.45 -13.93
C SER A 193 -24.29 30.88 -14.08
N ARG A 194 -24.54 31.40 -15.29
CA ARG A 194 -25.27 32.64 -15.53
C ARG A 194 -24.75 33.87 -14.75
N ALA A 195 -23.84 34.61 -15.37
CA ALA A 195 -23.58 36.00 -14.99
C ALA A 195 -24.77 36.91 -15.39
N PRO A 196 -25.15 37.90 -14.57
CA PRO A 196 -26.23 38.84 -14.90
C PRO A 196 -25.74 39.87 -15.92
N ARG A 197 -26.55 40.12 -16.96
CA ARG A 197 -26.38 41.28 -17.85
C ARG A 197 -26.81 42.53 -17.08
N ILE A 198 -25.86 43.44 -16.89
CA ILE A 198 -26.09 44.82 -16.48
C ILE A 198 -26.76 45.53 -17.66
N ALA A 199 -27.88 46.22 -17.39
CA ALA A 199 -28.52 47.16 -18.30
C ALA A 199 -28.18 48.58 -17.84
#